data_AF-A0AA88XY56-F1
#
_entry.id   AF-A0AA88XY56-F1
#
_cell.length_a   1.000
_cell.length_b   1.000
_cell.length_c   1.000
_cell.angle_alpha   90.00
_cell.angle_beta   90.00
_cell.angle_gamma   90.00
#
_symmetry.space_group_name_H-M   'P 1'
#
loop_
_entity.id
_entity.type
_entity.pdbx_description
1 polymer ?
#
loop_
_entity_poly.entity_id
_entity_poly.type
_entity_poly.pdbx_seq_one_letter_code
_entity_poly.pdbx_strand_id
1 'polypeptide(L)'
;MSKSSNDKVDPKVINLSSKVLSENEIRILEKGLKFTPTPQRKNIEEISNDTAAFCRRLRLAEFFIDKDSTDDSLVANPSNFNPPRGRNQQLDKYIDYMSKFPIKSLSQPAKSNIRKIERDAIERLRKDTNIVIKEADKGSAVVIMDREYYKSLCLSILQDDSYYEETTNYSPSSVFESLAKIIQEHGSNLTKKEVDYLLDFDAKTSNFYGLPKIHKSKSISEQCEKSQTAYIQLQSPTDLKVRPIVAGPTCETHRISNLLDILLKPFIVNIRSYVRDTVDFLNRLPKQVSQNSVFVSFDATNLYSNIPHELGLEAIEYWLDQFPNSLHYRYSKNFVLESLKLILQNNFMHFNGKIYRQKLGTAMGTKVAPTYATLVLGYLEIKLYEKVGEKFGEEFKNNIIKSWKRYLDDCFIVWEDSIDKSMLFHEELN
;
A
#
# COMPACT_ATOMS: atom_id res chain seq x y z
N MET A 1 22.78 21.65 33.62
CA MET A 1 22.63 22.33 32.31
C MET A 1 21.17 22.27 31.91
N SER A 2 20.55 23.44 31.78
CA SER A 2 19.15 23.65 31.46
C SER A 2 18.79 23.03 30.10
N LYS A 3 17.77 22.18 30.06
CA LYS A 3 17.07 21.87 28.81
C LYS A 3 16.36 23.15 28.35
N SER A 4 16.94 23.85 27.37
CA SER A 4 16.16 24.75 26.53
C SER A 4 15.27 23.89 25.63
N SER A 5 14.06 23.57 26.10
CA SER A 5 13.01 23.03 25.25
C SER A 5 12.49 24.16 24.35
N ASN A 6 13.25 24.49 23.31
CA ASN A 6 12.64 24.98 22.08
C ASN A 6 11.92 23.76 21.49
N ASP A 7 10.72 23.48 22.00
CA ASP A 7 9.84 22.47 21.41
C ASP A 7 9.42 23.02 20.03
N LYS A 8 10.24 22.73 19.02
CA LYS A 8 9.97 23.04 17.63
C LYS A 8 8.63 22.37 17.30
N VAL A 9 7.62 23.19 17.02
CA VAL A 9 6.30 22.70 16.64
C VAL A 9 6.36 22.29 15.17
N ASP A 10 6.37 21.00 14.90
CA ASP A 10 6.26 20.51 13.53
C ASP A 10 4.92 20.93 12.92
N PRO A 11 4.92 21.55 11.72
CA PRO A 11 3.69 22.01 11.08
C PRO A 11 2.73 20.85 10.81
N LYS A 12 1.49 20.98 11.29
CA LYS A 12 0.40 20.02 11.05
C LYS A 12 -0.40 20.37 9.79
N VAL A 13 -0.39 21.64 9.41
CA VAL A 13 -1.11 22.16 8.24
C VAL A 13 -0.13 22.95 7.37
N ILE A 14 0.01 22.53 6.12
CA ILE A 14 0.87 23.15 5.12
C ILE A 14 -0.03 23.65 3.99
N ASN A 15 -0.28 24.95 3.97
CA ASN A 15 -1.08 25.59 2.94
C ASN A 15 -0.19 26.05 1.78
N LEU A 16 -0.22 25.29 0.68
CA LEU A 16 0.47 25.58 -0.56
C LEU A 16 -0.39 26.31 -1.60
N SER A 17 -1.66 26.56 -1.25
CA SER A 17 -2.63 27.19 -2.14
C SER A 17 -2.64 28.71 -1.99
N SER A 18 -3.24 29.35 -3.00
CA SER A 18 -3.57 30.78 -2.99
C SER A 18 -4.67 31.15 -1.97
N LYS A 19 -5.44 30.15 -1.48
CA LYS A 19 -6.53 30.36 -0.53
C LYS A 19 -6.00 30.78 0.84
N VAL A 20 -6.49 31.90 1.36
CA VAL A 20 -6.32 32.26 2.77
C VAL A 20 -7.32 31.49 3.62
N LEU A 21 -6.82 30.66 4.54
CA LEU A 21 -7.66 29.89 5.45
C LEU A 21 -8.07 30.72 6.66
N SER A 22 -9.33 30.61 7.06
CA SER A 22 -9.79 31.14 8.35
C SER A 22 -9.25 30.33 9.53
N GLU A 23 -9.16 30.93 10.71
CA GLU A 23 -8.69 30.25 11.92
C GLU A 23 -9.47 28.95 12.23
N ASN A 24 -10.77 28.93 11.93
CA ASN A 24 -11.61 27.74 12.12
C ASN A 24 -11.29 26.63 11.12
N GLU A 25 -10.91 26.98 9.88
CA GLU A 25 -10.44 26.02 8.87
C GLU A 25 -9.09 25.43 9.28
N ILE A 26 -8.16 26.28 9.75
CA ILE A 26 -6.86 25.83 10.25
C ILE A 26 -7.05 24.86 11.44
N ARG A 27 -7.84 25.26 12.43
CA ARG A 27 -8.09 24.47 13.65
C ARG A 27 -8.70 23.11 13.36
N ILE A 28 -9.58 22.99 12.35
CA ILE A 28 -10.16 21.69 11.99
C ILE A 28 -9.17 20.82 11.22
N LEU A 29 -8.34 21.42 10.34
CA LEU A 29 -7.29 20.72 9.60
C LEU A 29 -6.17 20.23 10.52
N GLU A 30 -5.83 20.97 11.58
CA GLU A 30 -4.86 20.58 12.61
C GLU A 30 -5.24 19.31 13.39
N LYS A 31 -6.53 18.95 13.41
CA LYS A 31 -6.98 17.67 13.99
C LYS A 31 -6.60 16.48 13.10
N GLY A 32 -6.23 16.72 11.85
CA GLY A 32 -5.81 15.72 10.87
C GLY A 32 -6.97 15.05 10.12
N LEU A 33 -6.68 14.45 8.97
CA LEU A 33 -7.69 13.82 8.10
C LEU A 33 -8.32 12.53 8.67
N LYS A 34 -7.73 11.96 9.72
CA LYS A 34 -8.27 10.80 10.44
C LYS A 34 -9.18 11.19 11.62
N PHE A 35 -9.29 12.47 11.94
CA PHE A 35 -10.22 12.95 12.96
C PHE A 35 -11.65 12.76 12.47
N THR A 36 -12.48 12.09 13.28
CA THR A 36 -13.89 11.83 12.95
C THR A 36 -14.79 12.77 13.75
N PRO A 37 -15.43 13.77 13.13
CA PRO A 37 -16.42 14.61 13.80
C PRO A 37 -17.59 13.79 14.32
N THR A 38 -18.11 14.13 15.50
CA THR A 38 -19.35 13.52 16.02
C THR A 38 -20.47 13.68 14.98
N PRO A 39 -21.17 12.60 14.58
CA PRO A 39 -22.28 12.68 13.63
C PRO A 39 -23.43 13.56 14.15
N GLN A 40 -24.06 14.34 13.28
CA GLN A 40 -25.23 15.16 13.64
C GLN A 40 -26.52 14.35 13.78
N ARG A 41 -26.60 13.21 13.09
CA ARG A 41 -27.76 12.34 13.06
C ARG A 41 -27.30 10.91 13.24
N LYS A 42 -28.08 10.12 13.97
CA LYS A 42 -27.87 8.68 14.04
C LYS A 42 -28.30 8.08 12.71
N ASN A 43 -27.40 7.37 12.04
CA ASN A 43 -27.75 6.58 10.87
C ASN A 43 -28.35 5.26 11.35
N ILE A 44 -29.66 5.25 11.61
CA ILE A 44 -30.36 4.09 12.19
C ILE A 44 -30.25 2.87 11.27
N GLU A 45 -30.26 3.09 9.95
CA GLU A 45 -30.12 2.04 8.96
C GLU A 45 -28.72 1.40 9.02
N GLU A 46 -27.66 2.21 9.07
CA GLU A 46 -26.29 1.71 9.24
C GLU A 46 -26.13 0.93 10.55
N ILE A 47 -26.63 1.44 11.68
CA ILE A 47 -26.57 0.72 12.96
C ILE A 47 -27.34 -0.61 12.88
N SER A 48 -28.49 -0.63 12.20
CA SER A 48 -29.28 -1.85 11.99
C SER A 48 -28.51 -2.87 11.15
N ASN A 49 -27.90 -2.42 10.05
CA ASN A 49 -27.09 -3.26 9.17
C ASN A 49 -25.84 -3.80 9.89
N ASP A 50 -25.17 -2.97 10.67
CA ASP A 50 -24.01 -3.36 11.49
C ASP A 50 -24.40 -4.38 12.57
N THR A 51 -25.56 -4.18 13.20
CA THR A 51 -26.11 -5.12 14.20
C THR A 51 -26.42 -6.47 13.54
N ALA A 52 -27.05 -6.46 12.36
CA ALA A 52 -27.34 -7.67 11.60
C ALA A 52 -26.05 -8.39 11.17
N ALA A 53 -25.06 -7.64 10.66
CA ALA A 53 -23.76 -8.18 10.26
C ALA A 53 -23.01 -8.78 11.47
N PHE A 54 -23.04 -8.12 12.62
CA PHE A 54 -22.48 -8.63 13.87
C PHE A 54 -23.16 -9.91 14.32
N CYS A 55 -24.50 -9.93 14.37
CA CYS A 55 -25.26 -11.13 14.73
C CYS A 55 -24.97 -12.30 13.78
N ARG A 56 -24.86 -12.03 12.47
CA ARG A 56 -24.46 -13.03 11.48
C ARG A 56 -23.05 -13.56 11.73
N ARG A 57 -22.08 -12.70 12.06
CA ARG A 57 -20.71 -13.14 12.42
C ARG A 57 -20.71 -14.08 13.63
N LEU A 58 -21.50 -13.79 14.65
CA LEU A 58 -21.64 -14.67 15.81
C LEU A 58 -22.21 -16.05 15.43
N ARG A 59 -23.25 -16.08 14.57
CA ARG A 59 -23.80 -17.34 14.05
C ARG A 59 -22.78 -18.13 13.26
N LEU A 60 -22.02 -17.48 12.38
CA LEU A 60 -20.98 -18.13 11.59
C LEU A 60 -19.89 -18.73 12.50
N ALA A 61 -19.43 -17.96 13.50
CA ALA A 61 -18.44 -18.44 14.45
C ALA A 61 -18.93 -19.68 15.23
N GLU A 62 -20.17 -19.67 15.73
CA GLU A 62 -20.76 -20.84 16.40
C GLU A 62 -20.92 -22.04 15.44
N PHE A 63 -21.35 -21.80 14.20
CA PHE A 63 -21.63 -22.87 13.26
C PHE A 63 -20.38 -23.64 12.83
N PHE A 64 -19.23 -22.97 12.80
CA PHE A 64 -17.95 -23.50 12.30
C PHE A 64 -16.93 -23.82 13.39
N ILE A 65 -17.23 -23.62 14.69
CA ILE A 65 -16.26 -23.78 15.78
C ILE A 65 -15.59 -25.16 15.82
N ASP A 66 -16.34 -26.22 15.52
CA ASP A 66 -15.87 -27.62 15.51
C ASP A 66 -15.89 -28.23 14.10
N LYS A 67 -15.83 -27.38 13.06
CA LYS A 67 -15.84 -27.85 11.67
C LYS A 67 -14.53 -27.55 11.01
N ASP A 68 -13.85 -28.61 10.59
CA ASP A 68 -12.77 -28.48 9.62
C ASP A 68 -13.36 -28.01 8.30
N SER A 69 -12.73 -26.99 7.72
CA SER A 69 -13.08 -26.54 6.38
C SER A 69 -12.63 -27.60 5.37
N THR A 70 -13.58 -28.11 4.59
CA THR A 70 -13.27 -28.92 3.39
C THR A 70 -13.08 -28.04 2.14
N ASP A 71 -13.03 -26.73 2.32
CA ASP A 71 -12.89 -25.76 1.24
C ASP A 71 -11.41 -25.49 0.95
N ASP A 72 -10.90 -26.09 -0.11
CA ASP A 72 -9.50 -25.94 -0.52
C ASP A 72 -9.24 -24.61 -1.27
N SER A 73 -10.27 -23.77 -1.46
CA SER A 73 -10.17 -22.49 -2.15
C SER A 73 -9.30 -21.50 -1.37
N LEU A 74 -8.26 -20.95 -2.01
CA LEU A 74 -7.42 -19.89 -1.44
C LEU A 74 -8.11 -18.52 -1.44
N VAL A 75 -9.04 -18.32 -2.37
CA VAL A 75 -9.82 -17.09 -2.52
C VAL A 75 -11.26 -17.43 -2.90
N ALA A 76 -12.21 -16.65 -2.39
CA ALA A 76 -13.62 -16.82 -2.67
C ALA A 76 -14.37 -15.50 -2.53
N ASN A 77 -15.51 -15.39 -3.23
CA ASN A 77 -16.46 -14.32 -3.02
C ASN A 77 -17.07 -14.38 -1.60
N PRO A 78 -17.44 -13.23 -1.01
CA PRO A 78 -18.17 -13.22 0.25
C PRO A 78 -19.43 -14.08 0.17
N SER A 79 -19.55 -15.06 1.06
CA SER A 79 -20.72 -15.94 1.10
C SER A 79 -21.95 -15.20 1.62
N ASN A 80 -23.12 -15.51 1.04
CA ASN A 80 -24.43 -15.09 1.57
C ASN A 80 -25.02 -16.10 2.56
N PHE A 81 -24.28 -17.17 2.89
CA PHE A 81 -24.73 -18.16 3.86
C PHE A 81 -24.99 -17.51 5.23
N ASN A 82 -26.11 -17.90 5.81
CA ASN A 82 -26.50 -17.54 7.17
C ASN A 82 -26.89 -18.82 7.92
N PRO A 83 -26.17 -19.20 8.98
CA PRO A 83 -26.46 -20.42 9.71
C PRO A 83 -27.89 -20.47 10.25
N PRO A 84 -28.54 -21.65 10.25
CA PRO A 84 -29.89 -21.78 10.75
C PRO A 84 -29.96 -21.48 12.25
N ARG A 85 -31.13 -20.99 12.68
CA ARG A 85 -31.47 -20.78 14.08
C ARG A 85 -31.66 -22.13 14.81
N GLY A 86 -31.54 -22.14 16.15
CA GLY A 86 -31.89 -23.30 16.99
C GLY A 86 -30.71 -24.18 17.40
N ARG A 87 -29.50 -23.90 16.92
CA ARG A 87 -28.29 -24.65 17.30
C ARG A 87 -27.79 -24.32 18.71
N ASN A 88 -27.86 -23.04 19.09
CA ASN A 88 -27.45 -22.56 20.40
C ASN A 88 -28.50 -21.58 20.94
N GLN A 89 -29.25 -22.04 21.96
CA GLN A 89 -30.34 -21.26 22.54
C GLN A 89 -29.87 -19.98 23.23
N GLN A 90 -28.68 -19.96 23.84
CA GLN A 90 -28.15 -18.77 24.49
C GLN A 90 -27.77 -17.72 23.47
N LEU A 91 -27.10 -18.14 22.39
CA LEU A 91 -26.77 -17.26 21.27
C LEU A 91 -28.03 -16.71 20.60
N ASP A 92 -29.05 -17.55 20.39
CA ASP A 92 -30.32 -17.10 19.81
C ASP A 92 -31.01 -16.05 20.69
N LYS A 93 -31.02 -16.24 22.02
CA LYS A 93 -31.54 -15.24 22.98
C LYS A 93 -30.77 -13.92 22.89
N TYR A 94 -29.44 -13.97 22.80
CA TYR A 94 -28.60 -12.78 22.67
C TYR A 94 -28.84 -12.05 21.34
N ILE A 95 -28.90 -12.77 20.22
CA ILE A 95 -29.18 -12.19 18.89
C ILE A 95 -30.57 -11.57 18.85
N ASP A 96 -31.58 -12.23 19.42
CA ASP A 96 -32.94 -11.68 19.53
C ASP A 96 -32.95 -10.38 20.34
N TYR A 97 -32.24 -10.36 21.46
CA TYR A 97 -32.10 -9.16 22.29
C TYR A 97 -31.45 -8.02 21.50
N MET A 98 -30.32 -8.27 20.84
CA MET A 98 -29.60 -7.27 20.05
C MET A 98 -30.44 -6.73 18.89
N SER A 99 -31.15 -7.62 18.19
CA SER A 99 -31.96 -7.27 17.02
C SER A 99 -33.24 -6.51 17.39
N LYS A 100 -33.79 -6.76 18.58
CA LYS A 100 -34.95 -6.03 19.13
C LYS A 100 -34.56 -4.84 19.99
N PHE A 101 -33.26 -4.61 20.20
CA PHE A 101 -32.79 -3.54 21.06
C PHE A 101 -33.31 -2.20 20.52
N PRO A 102 -33.99 -1.37 21.35
CA PRO A 102 -34.61 -0.15 20.89
C PRO A 102 -33.55 0.94 20.68
N ILE A 103 -32.73 0.83 19.63
CA ILE A 103 -31.68 1.80 19.29
C ILE A 103 -32.27 3.22 19.18
N LYS A 104 -33.52 3.34 18.69
CA LYS A 104 -34.26 4.59 18.60
C LYS A 104 -34.51 5.26 19.95
N SER A 105 -34.61 4.49 21.04
CA SER A 105 -34.86 5.02 22.39
C SER A 105 -33.58 5.41 23.13
N LEU A 106 -32.39 5.12 22.58
CA LEU A 106 -31.14 5.71 23.07
C LEU A 106 -31.18 7.21 22.76
N SER A 107 -31.78 8.01 23.64
CA SER A 107 -32.04 9.43 23.39
C SER A 107 -30.83 10.33 23.62
N GLN A 108 -29.72 9.83 24.17
CA GLN A 108 -28.62 10.70 24.54
C GLN A 108 -27.92 11.23 23.27
N PRO A 109 -27.93 12.57 23.04
CA PRO A 109 -27.12 13.17 22.00
C PRO A 109 -25.66 13.00 22.41
N ALA A 110 -24.87 12.39 21.55
CA ALA A 110 -23.42 12.36 21.75
C ALA A 110 -22.92 13.80 21.82
N LYS A 111 -22.14 14.13 22.87
CA LYS A 111 -21.52 15.45 22.99
C LYS A 111 -20.65 15.70 21.76
N SER A 112 -20.94 16.77 21.01
CA SER A 112 -20.19 17.11 19.81
C SER A 112 -18.72 17.38 20.17
N ASN A 113 -17.80 16.71 19.48
CA ASN A 113 -16.36 16.91 19.62
C ASN A 113 -15.83 18.11 18.79
N ILE A 114 -16.71 18.82 18.08
CA ILE A 114 -16.42 20.06 17.35
C ILE A 114 -17.50 21.12 17.57
N ARG A 115 -17.14 22.38 17.40
CA ARG A 115 -18.05 23.53 17.43
C ARG A 115 -18.84 23.64 16.11
N LYS A 116 -19.97 24.35 16.14
CA LYS A 116 -20.78 24.62 14.92
C LYS A 116 -19.94 25.30 13.83
N ILE A 117 -19.15 26.30 14.19
CA ILE A 117 -18.26 27.03 13.27
C ILE A 117 -17.17 26.15 12.63
N GLU A 118 -16.65 25.16 13.36
CA GLU A 118 -15.69 24.18 12.81
C GLU A 118 -16.39 23.24 11.82
N ARG A 119 -17.66 22.90 12.08
CA ARG A 119 -18.47 22.09 11.15
C ARG A 119 -18.79 22.86 9.87
N ASP A 120 -19.17 24.12 10.00
CA ASP A 120 -19.40 25.01 8.86
C ASP A 120 -18.10 25.18 8.04
N ALA A 121 -16.92 25.18 8.70
CA ALA A 121 -15.63 25.17 8.03
C ALA A 121 -15.39 23.88 7.21
N ILE A 122 -15.74 22.70 7.73
CA ILE A 122 -15.67 21.43 6.98
C ILE A 122 -16.53 21.52 5.72
N GLU A 123 -17.77 22.02 5.83
CA GLU A 123 -18.67 22.15 4.68
C GLU A 123 -18.15 23.15 3.64
N ARG A 124 -17.54 24.27 4.08
CA ARG A 124 -16.88 25.22 3.17
C ARG A 124 -15.71 24.60 2.44
N LEU A 125 -14.80 23.93 3.15
CA LEU A 125 -13.63 23.27 2.56
C LEU A 125 -14.05 22.15 1.59
N ARG A 126 -15.08 21.37 1.92
CA ARG A 126 -15.61 20.30 1.08
C ARG A 126 -16.19 20.81 -0.24
N LYS A 127 -16.84 21.97 -0.22
CA LYS A 127 -17.47 22.59 -1.41
C LYS A 127 -16.49 23.36 -2.27
N ASP A 128 -15.30 23.66 -1.77
CA ASP A 128 -14.29 24.40 -2.51
C ASP A 128 -13.63 23.52 -3.57
N THR A 129 -14.05 23.72 -4.83
CA THR A 129 -13.50 22.99 -5.97
C THR A 129 -12.16 23.56 -6.45
N ASN A 130 -11.68 24.69 -5.94
CA ASN A 130 -10.43 25.29 -6.39
C ASN A 130 -9.21 24.74 -5.66
N ILE A 131 -9.42 24.02 -4.56
CA ILE A 131 -8.35 23.41 -3.77
C ILE A 131 -8.39 21.88 -3.81
N VAL A 132 -7.26 21.27 -3.47
CA VAL A 132 -7.08 19.86 -3.20
C VAL A 132 -6.46 19.72 -1.82
N ILE A 133 -7.07 18.89 -0.96
CA ILE A 133 -6.58 18.60 0.39
C ILE A 133 -6.10 17.15 0.41
N LYS A 134 -4.84 16.94 0.79
CA LYS A 134 -4.20 15.62 0.87
C LYS A 134 -3.42 15.47 2.17
N GLU A 135 -3.28 14.23 2.64
CA GLU A 135 -2.24 13.92 3.62
C GLU A 135 -0.86 13.99 2.95
N ALA A 136 0.13 14.44 3.70
CA ALA A 136 1.52 14.36 3.30
C ALA A 136 1.98 12.90 3.21
N ASP A 137 2.90 12.64 2.29
CA ASP A 137 3.49 11.32 2.07
C ASP A 137 4.21 10.75 3.31
N LYS A 138 4.80 11.64 4.13
CA LYS A 138 5.42 11.36 5.43
C LYS A 138 5.11 12.51 6.38
N GLY A 139 5.02 12.23 7.68
CA GLY A 139 4.87 13.26 8.72
C GLY A 139 3.43 13.64 9.11
N SER A 140 2.40 12.97 8.56
CA SER A 140 0.97 13.15 8.92
C SER A 140 0.38 14.56 8.75
N ALA A 141 1.13 15.50 8.16
CA ALA A 141 0.64 16.86 7.90
C ALA A 141 -0.47 16.87 6.85
N VAL A 142 -1.38 17.85 6.95
CA VAL A 142 -2.41 18.12 5.97
C VAL A 142 -1.91 19.18 4.99
N VAL A 143 -1.91 18.85 3.70
CA VAL A 143 -1.41 19.72 2.63
C VAL A 143 -2.59 20.22 1.80
N ILE A 144 -2.67 21.53 1.62
CA ILE A 144 -3.69 22.20 0.81
C ILE A 144 -3.00 22.80 -0.41
N MET A 145 -3.50 22.53 -1.61
CA MET A 145 -2.91 23.00 -2.87
C MET A 145 -4.00 23.58 -3.76
N ASP A 146 -3.67 24.55 -4.61
CA ASP A 146 -4.54 24.91 -5.72
C ASP A 146 -4.72 23.70 -6.65
N ARG A 147 -5.93 23.50 -7.18
CA ARG A 147 -6.27 22.32 -7.99
C ARG A 147 -5.39 22.20 -9.24
N GLU A 148 -5.15 23.31 -9.94
CA GLU A 148 -4.32 23.29 -11.15
C GLU A 148 -2.85 23.02 -10.84
N TYR A 149 -2.34 23.51 -9.70
CA TYR A 149 -0.98 23.17 -9.25
C TYR A 149 -0.86 21.69 -8.88
N TYR A 150 -1.81 21.13 -8.14
CA TYR A 150 -1.82 19.68 -7.87
C TYR A 150 -1.92 18.84 -9.14
N LYS A 151 -2.74 19.28 -10.10
CA LYS A 151 -2.89 18.63 -11.40
C LYS A 151 -1.58 18.66 -12.18
N SER A 152 -0.85 19.78 -12.22
CA SER A 152 0.45 19.84 -12.92
C SER A 152 1.49 18.92 -12.29
N LEU A 153 1.52 18.79 -10.96
CA LEU A 153 2.38 17.84 -10.24
C LEU A 153 2.08 16.38 -10.58
N CYS A 154 0.81 16.05 -10.82
CA CYS A 154 0.41 14.69 -11.23
C CYS A 154 0.74 14.44 -12.71
N LEU A 155 0.47 15.44 -13.57
CA LEU A 155 0.77 15.34 -15.00
C LEU A 155 2.27 15.24 -15.28
N SER A 156 3.12 15.91 -14.50
CA SER A 156 4.58 15.78 -14.66
C SER A 156 5.11 14.37 -14.45
N ILE A 157 4.35 13.49 -13.77
CA ILE A 157 4.64 12.05 -13.67
C ILE A 157 4.02 11.30 -14.85
N LEU A 158 2.75 11.56 -15.15
CA LEU A 158 1.99 10.82 -16.18
C LEU A 158 2.41 11.15 -17.62
N GLN A 159 3.11 12.26 -17.83
CA GLN A 159 3.67 12.69 -19.11
C GLN A 159 5.10 12.17 -19.33
N ASP A 160 5.66 11.37 -18.42
CA ASP A 160 6.90 10.65 -18.67
C ASP A 160 6.60 9.41 -19.54
N ASP A 161 6.80 9.57 -20.85
CA ASP A 161 6.52 8.53 -21.86
C ASP A 161 7.35 7.25 -21.69
N SER A 162 8.42 7.30 -20.88
CA SER A 162 9.22 6.12 -20.52
C SER A 162 8.44 5.16 -19.64
N TYR A 163 7.55 5.68 -18.78
CA TYR A 163 6.80 4.88 -17.80
C TYR A 163 5.32 4.79 -18.12
N TYR A 164 4.73 5.84 -18.71
CA TYR A 164 3.29 5.95 -18.91
C TYR A 164 2.96 6.21 -20.38
N GLU A 165 1.72 5.93 -20.76
CA GLU A 165 1.13 6.40 -22.00
C GLU A 165 -0.32 6.81 -21.76
N GLU A 166 -0.75 7.90 -22.38
CA GLU A 166 -2.17 8.21 -22.51
C GLU A 166 -2.78 7.29 -23.57
N THR A 167 -3.94 6.71 -23.29
CA THR A 167 -4.58 5.78 -24.23
C THR A 167 -6.10 5.87 -24.20
N THR A 168 -6.71 5.77 -25.37
CA THR A 168 -8.16 5.56 -25.53
C THR A 168 -8.51 4.10 -25.71
N ASN A 169 -7.51 3.23 -25.90
CA ASN A 169 -7.66 1.80 -26.16
C ASN A 169 -7.73 1.03 -24.84
N TYR A 170 -8.69 1.38 -23.99
CA TYR A 170 -8.95 0.71 -22.74
C TYR A 170 -10.28 -0.03 -22.80
N SER A 171 -10.24 -1.34 -22.57
CA SER A 171 -11.42 -2.20 -22.49
C SER A 171 -11.27 -3.13 -21.29
N PRO A 172 -12.09 -2.98 -20.23
CA PRO A 172 -12.10 -3.93 -19.12
C PRO A 172 -12.34 -5.38 -19.58
N SER A 173 -13.23 -5.56 -20.57
CA SER A 173 -13.61 -6.88 -21.07
C SER A 173 -12.42 -7.65 -21.66
N SER A 174 -11.48 -6.99 -22.33
CA SER A 174 -10.33 -7.69 -22.92
C SER A 174 -9.37 -8.25 -21.86
N VAL A 175 -9.29 -7.61 -20.69
CA VAL A 175 -8.51 -8.13 -19.55
C VAL A 175 -9.17 -9.39 -19.00
N PHE A 176 -10.49 -9.40 -18.85
CA PHE A 176 -11.24 -10.57 -18.41
C PHE A 176 -11.19 -11.73 -19.41
N GLU A 177 -11.30 -11.45 -20.70
CA GLU A 177 -11.14 -12.45 -21.77
C GLU A 177 -9.74 -13.09 -21.72
N SER A 178 -8.70 -12.27 -21.54
CA SER A 178 -7.32 -12.75 -21.40
C SER A 178 -7.15 -13.60 -20.14
N LEU A 179 -7.72 -13.18 -19.01
CA LEU A 179 -7.70 -13.95 -17.77
C LEU A 179 -8.46 -15.28 -17.90
N ALA A 180 -9.62 -15.27 -18.55
CA ALA A 180 -10.40 -16.48 -18.81
C ALA A 180 -9.61 -17.48 -19.67
N LYS A 181 -8.87 -16.99 -20.68
CA LYS A 181 -7.97 -17.82 -21.48
C LYS A 181 -6.85 -18.45 -20.64
N ILE A 182 -6.19 -17.66 -19.78
CA ILE A 182 -5.15 -18.17 -18.87
C ILE A 182 -5.72 -19.26 -17.94
N ILE A 183 -6.92 -19.04 -17.40
CA ILE A 183 -7.63 -20.02 -16.56
C ILE A 183 -7.93 -21.30 -17.35
N GLN A 184 -8.38 -21.19 -18.60
CA GLN A 184 -8.65 -22.32 -19.46
C GLN A 184 -7.39 -23.15 -19.77
N GLU A 185 -6.27 -22.48 -20.05
CA GLU A 185 -5.01 -23.13 -20.47
C GLU A 185 -4.20 -23.67 -19.30
N HIS A 186 -4.23 -23.00 -18.14
CA HIS A 186 -3.31 -23.27 -17.02
C HIS A 186 -3.99 -23.45 -15.65
N GLY A 187 -5.31 -23.27 -15.58
CA GLY A 187 -6.09 -23.21 -14.36
C GLY A 187 -6.97 -24.44 -14.10
N SER A 188 -6.66 -25.60 -14.67
CA SER A 188 -7.50 -26.81 -14.58
C SER A 188 -7.82 -27.27 -13.15
N ASN A 189 -6.96 -26.94 -12.17
CA ASN A 189 -7.12 -27.29 -10.76
C ASN A 189 -7.67 -26.14 -9.88
N LEU A 190 -8.09 -25.03 -10.49
CA LEU A 190 -8.83 -23.99 -9.78
C LEU A 190 -10.19 -24.55 -9.35
N THR A 191 -10.56 -24.27 -8.11
CA THR A 191 -11.90 -24.56 -7.62
C THR A 191 -12.93 -23.63 -8.26
N LYS A 192 -14.19 -24.03 -8.30
CA LYS A 192 -15.27 -23.18 -8.81
C LYS A 192 -15.32 -21.81 -8.10
N LYS A 193 -15.16 -21.77 -6.77
CA LYS A 193 -15.17 -20.51 -6.01
C LYS A 193 -14.01 -19.59 -6.37
N GLU A 194 -12.86 -20.14 -6.74
CA GLU A 194 -11.72 -19.35 -7.19
C GLU A 194 -11.96 -18.79 -8.60
N VAL A 195 -12.53 -19.58 -9.51
CA VAL A 195 -12.92 -19.09 -10.84
C VAL A 195 -13.99 -18.00 -10.72
N ASP A 196 -15.03 -18.22 -9.92
CA ASP A 196 -16.07 -17.23 -9.63
C ASP A 196 -15.45 -15.98 -8.96
N TYR A 197 -14.50 -16.15 -8.04
CA TYR A 197 -13.77 -15.02 -7.48
C TYR A 197 -12.98 -14.26 -8.55
N LEU A 198 -12.34 -14.92 -9.50
CA LEU A 198 -11.52 -14.25 -10.50
C LEU A 198 -12.33 -13.55 -11.60
N LEU A 199 -13.50 -14.09 -11.97
CA LEU A 199 -14.26 -13.65 -13.14
C LEU A 199 -15.61 -12.99 -12.80
N ASP A 200 -16.23 -13.31 -11.66
CA ASP A 200 -17.55 -12.80 -11.27
C ASP A 200 -17.42 -11.61 -10.31
N PHE A 201 -17.16 -10.43 -10.89
CA PHE A 201 -17.32 -9.13 -10.22
C PHE A 201 -17.38 -7.93 -11.17
N ASP A 202 -18.01 -6.88 -10.68
CA ASP A 202 -18.01 -5.58 -11.33
C ASP A 202 -16.66 -4.87 -11.14
N ALA A 203 -15.86 -4.86 -12.20
CA ALA A 203 -14.61 -4.10 -12.21
C ALA A 203 -14.85 -2.59 -12.39
N LYS A 204 -13.94 -1.79 -11.82
CA LYS A 204 -13.87 -0.33 -12.02
C LYS A 204 -12.42 0.08 -12.21
N THR A 205 -12.17 0.92 -13.21
CA THR A 205 -10.84 1.48 -13.50
C THR A 205 -10.22 2.09 -12.25
N SER A 206 -8.92 1.88 -12.08
CA SER A 206 -8.16 2.52 -10.99
C SER A 206 -8.17 4.04 -11.15
N ASN A 207 -8.08 4.78 -10.04
CA ASN A 207 -7.86 6.22 -10.06
C ASN A 207 -6.41 6.54 -9.69
N PHE A 208 -5.80 7.50 -10.39
CA PHE A 208 -4.49 8.02 -10.03
C PHE A 208 -4.62 9.22 -9.07
N TYR A 209 -3.75 9.28 -8.07
CA TYR A 209 -3.51 10.50 -7.31
C TYR A 209 -2.09 10.58 -6.75
N GLY A 210 -1.64 11.78 -6.40
CA GLY A 210 -0.36 12.04 -5.78
C GLY A 210 -0.47 12.33 -4.28
N LEU A 211 0.46 11.81 -3.48
CA LEU A 211 0.68 12.26 -2.09
C LEU A 211 1.88 13.24 -2.04
N PRO A 212 1.73 14.47 -1.52
CA PRO A 212 2.83 15.45 -1.46
C PRO A 212 4.03 14.97 -0.63
N LYS A 213 5.20 14.88 -1.26
CA LYS A 213 6.48 14.55 -0.61
C LYS A 213 7.12 15.79 0.01
N ILE A 214 6.45 16.37 1.00
CA ILE A 214 6.90 17.62 1.66
C ILE A 214 8.33 17.53 2.21
N HIS A 215 8.75 16.34 2.66
CA HIS A 215 10.09 16.05 3.18
C HIS A 215 11.20 16.07 2.10
N LYS A 216 10.84 16.15 0.81
CA LYS A 216 11.79 16.26 -0.30
C LYS A 216 11.85 17.68 -0.89
N SER A 217 11.03 18.62 -0.39
CA SER A 217 11.06 20.02 -0.81
C SER A 217 11.91 20.83 0.17
N LYS A 218 12.95 21.47 -0.36
CA LYS A 218 13.83 22.38 0.38
C LYS A 218 13.07 23.62 0.82
N SER A 219 12.27 24.19 -0.08
CA SER A 219 11.49 25.40 0.20
C SER A 219 10.50 25.21 1.36
N ILE A 220 9.81 24.06 1.41
CA ILE A 220 8.95 23.70 2.54
C ILE A 220 9.77 23.46 3.81
N SER A 221 10.88 22.74 3.72
CA SER A 221 11.73 22.43 4.89
C SER A 221 12.28 23.69 5.56
N GLU A 222 12.80 24.64 4.78
CA GLU A 222 13.27 25.94 5.27
C GLU A 222 12.15 26.74 5.95
N GLN A 223 10.93 26.67 5.41
CA GLN A 223 9.79 27.36 6.01
C GLN A 223 9.32 26.68 7.31
N CYS A 224 9.35 25.34 7.37
CA CYS A 224 9.10 24.59 8.60
C CYS A 224 10.14 24.90 9.68
N GLU A 225 11.41 25.13 9.30
CA GLU A 225 12.47 25.49 10.24
C GLU A 225 12.31 26.89 10.84
N LYS A 226 11.81 27.84 10.04
CA LYS A 226 11.55 29.23 10.49
C LYS A 226 10.25 29.37 11.26
N SER A 227 9.29 28.48 11.04
CA SER A 227 7.98 28.53 11.69
C SER A 227 8.04 28.02 13.13
N GLN A 228 7.26 28.67 14.00
CA GLN A 228 7.01 28.22 15.38
C GLN A 228 5.54 27.80 15.58
N THR A 229 4.78 27.64 14.50
CA THR A 229 3.35 27.35 14.54
C THR A 229 3.02 26.04 13.82
N ALA A 230 1.86 25.46 14.17
CA ALA A 230 1.35 24.26 13.51
C ALA A 230 0.82 24.52 12.08
N TYR A 231 0.86 25.77 11.61
CA TYR A 231 0.38 26.21 10.29
C TYR A 231 1.46 26.98 9.54
N ILE A 232 1.81 26.54 8.34
CA ILE A 232 2.66 27.31 7.42
C ILE A 232 1.94 27.58 6.11
N GLN A 233 2.28 28.69 5.48
CA GLN A 233 1.82 29.05 4.15
C GLN A 233 3.01 29.37 3.24
N LEU A 234 3.04 28.75 2.06
CA LEU A 234 4.06 28.93 1.04
C LEU A 234 3.42 28.67 -0.32
N GLN A 235 3.44 29.61 -1.25
CA GLN A 235 2.70 29.43 -2.50
C GLN A 235 3.40 28.47 -3.48
N SER A 236 2.72 27.38 -3.87
CA SER A 236 3.05 26.51 -5.01
C SER A 236 4.55 26.25 -5.27
N PRO A 237 5.27 25.60 -4.34
CA PRO A 237 6.71 25.37 -4.45
C PRO A 237 7.10 24.56 -5.70
N THR A 238 8.07 25.03 -6.47
CA THR A 238 8.46 24.36 -7.73
C THR A 238 9.21 23.05 -7.52
N ASP A 239 9.76 22.83 -6.33
CA ASP A 239 10.56 21.65 -5.97
C ASP A 239 9.73 20.53 -5.30
N LEU A 240 8.43 20.73 -5.09
CA LEU A 240 7.56 19.70 -4.55
C LEU A 240 7.36 18.57 -5.56
N LYS A 241 7.53 17.33 -5.07
CA LYS A 241 7.21 16.10 -5.80
C LYS A 241 6.03 15.40 -5.13
N VAL A 242 5.34 14.53 -5.86
CA VAL A 242 4.28 13.68 -5.30
C VAL A 242 4.66 12.19 -5.40
N ARG A 243 4.18 11.36 -4.48
CA ARG A 243 4.21 9.89 -4.59
C ARG A 243 3.01 9.46 -5.44
N PRO A 244 3.21 8.81 -6.60
CA PRO A 244 2.10 8.31 -7.40
C PRO A 244 1.40 7.17 -6.67
N ILE A 245 0.07 7.18 -6.65
CA ILE A 245 -0.77 6.10 -6.12
C ILE A 245 -1.81 5.75 -7.17
N VAL A 246 -1.93 4.46 -7.46
CA VAL A 246 -2.93 3.89 -8.37
C VAL A 246 -3.96 3.13 -7.51
N ALA A 247 -5.06 3.79 -7.20
CA ALA A 247 -6.11 3.21 -6.36
C ALA A 247 -7.15 2.45 -7.20
N GLY A 248 -6.98 1.13 -7.27
CA GLY A 248 -7.89 0.20 -7.95
C GLY A 248 -8.38 -0.93 -7.04
N PRO A 249 -9.17 -0.65 -5.97
CA PRO A 249 -9.65 -1.68 -5.04
C PRO A 249 -10.60 -2.71 -5.69
N THR A 250 -11.10 -2.40 -6.88
CA THR A 250 -11.95 -3.27 -7.69
C THR A 250 -11.56 -3.21 -9.17
N CYS A 251 -10.29 -2.94 -9.51
CA CYS A 251 -9.88 -2.99 -10.92
C CYS A 251 -9.85 -4.43 -11.44
N GLU A 252 -9.73 -4.57 -12.74
CA GLU A 252 -9.79 -5.85 -13.49
C GLU A 252 -8.74 -6.83 -12.99
N THR A 253 -7.55 -6.33 -12.66
CA THR A 253 -6.42 -7.15 -12.20
C THR A 253 -6.39 -7.34 -10.68
N HIS A 254 -7.27 -6.66 -9.92
CA HIS A 254 -7.21 -6.64 -8.45
C HIS A 254 -7.32 -8.03 -7.83
N ARG A 255 -8.25 -8.87 -8.32
CA ARG A 255 -8.52 -10.19 -7.74
C ARG A 255 -7.48 -11.24 -8.13
N ILE A 256 -7.01 -11.24 -9.38
CA ILE A 256 -5.88 -12.10 -9.76
C ILE A 256 -4.59 -11.66 -9.05
N SER A 257 -4.38 -10.36 -8.84
CA SER A 257 -3.28 -9.83 -8.04
C SER A 257 -3.34 -10.30 -6.58
N ASN A 258 -4.54 -10.36 -5.98
CA ASN A 258 -4.73 -10.93 -4.65
C ASN A 258 -4.31 -12.41 -4.58
N LEU A 259 -4.71 -13.20 -5.58
CA LEU A 259 -4.36 -14.62 -5.63
C LEU A 259 -2.85 -14.82 -5.81
N LEU A 260 -2.20 -14.08 -6.73
CA LEU A 260 -0.75 -14.19 -6.91
C LEU A 260 0.02 -13.75 -5.68
N ASP A 261 -0.44 -12.74 -4.94
CA ASP A 261 0.17 -12.33 -3.68
C ASP A 261 0.17 -13.50 -2.66
N ILE A 262 -0.94 -14.23 -2.54
CA ILE A 262 -1.03 -15.43 -1.70
C ILE A 262 -0.07 -16.52 -2.18
N LEU A 263 0.00 -16.76 -3.49
CA LEU A 263 0.83 -17.82 -4.07
C LEU A 263 2.33 -17.54 -4.00
N LEU A 264 2.74 -16.27 -4.10
CA LEU A 264 4.15 -15.88 -4.16
C LEU A 264 4.76 -15.56 -2.78
N LYS A 265 3.95 -15.21 -1.78
CA LYS A 265 4.42 -14.97 -0.41
C LYS A 265 5.27 -16.09 0.20
N PRO A 266 4.94 -17.38 0.03
CA PRO A 266 5.77 -18.48 0.54
C PRO A 266 7.20 -18.51 0.01
N PHE A 267 7.52 -17.83 -1.09
CA PHE A 267 8.88 -17.77 -1.62
C PHE A 267 9.77 -16.77 -0.89
N ILE A 268 9.19 -15.78 -0.21
CA ILE A 268 9.93 -14.70 0.47
C ILE A 268 10.86 -15.26 1.55
N VAL A 269 10.49 -16.35 2.23
CA VAL A 269 11.32 -16.95 3.29
C VAL A 269 12.65 -17.49 2.78
N ASN A 270 12.79 -17.71 1.47
CA ASN A 270 14.03 -18.17 0.85
C ASN A 270 15.04 -17.03 0.62
N ILE A 271 14.62 -15.77 0.81
CA ILE A 271 15.49 -14.59 0.67
C ILE A 271 16.24 -14.36 1.98
N ARG A 272 17.58 -14.49 1.94
CA ARG A 272 18.44 -14.34 3.15
C ARG A 272 18.40 -12.94 3.77
N SER A 273 18.35 -11.92 2.94
CA SER A 273 18.34 -10.51 3.33
C SER A 273 17.00 -10.07 3.92
N TYR A 274 15.91 -10.80 3.64
CA TYR A 274 14.54 -10.35 3.92
C TYR A 274 14.30 -10.14 5.40
N VAL A 275 13.88 -8.94 5.75
CA VAL A 275 13.42 -8.53 7.08
C VAL A 275 11.91 -8.38 7.04
N ARG A 276 11.21 -9.01 7.97
CA ARG A 276 9.74 -8.96 8.04
C ARG A 276 9.21 -7.68 8.68
N ASP A 277 9.83 -7.26 9.79
CA ASP A 277 9.38 -6.15 10.61
C ASP A 277 10.51 -5.65 11.53
N THR A 278 10.25 -4.62 12.32
CA THR A 278 11.22 -4.04 13.26
C THR A 278 11.74 -5.03 14.29
N VAL A 279 10.91 -5.96 14.77
CA VAL A 279 11.32 -6.94 15.78
C VAL A 279 12.24 -7.99 15.15
N ASP A 280 11.90 -8.47 13.96
CA ASP A 280 12.75 -9.36 13.16
C ASP A 280 14.10 -8.69 12.84
N PHE A 281 14.09 -7.40 12.47
CA PHE A 281 15.32 -6.64 12.24
C PHE A 281 16.22 -6.62 13.46
N LEU A 282 15.70 -6.19 14.61
CA LEU A 282 16.46 -6.10 15.86
C LEU A 282 17.01 -7.45 16.31
N ASN A 283 16.25 -8.54 16.10
CA ASN A 283 16.69 -9.89 16.43
C ASN A 283 17.81 -10.42 15.51
N ARG A 284 17.92 -9.87 14.29
CA ARG A 284 18.96 -10.27 13.32
C ARG A 284 20.22 -9.41 13.41
N LEU A 285 20.19 -8.31 14.14
CA LEU A 285 21.38 -7.49 14.38
C LEU A 285 22.33 -8.18 15.37
N PRO A 286 23.66 -8.01 15.18
CA PRO A 286 24.62 -8.49 16.17
C PRO A 286 24.44 -7.72 17.49
N LYS A 287 24.58 -8.42 18.62
CA LYS A 287 24.48 -7.81 19.97
C LYS A 287 25.58 -6.78 20.25
N GLN A 288 26.72 -6.94 19.59
CA GLN A 288 27.90 -6.08 19.71
C GLN A 288 28.48 -5.88 18.33
N VAL A 289 29.00 -4.69 18.07
CA VAL A 289 29.71 -4.32 16.84
C VAL A 289 31.08 -3.76 17.22
N SER A 290 32.04 -3.82 16.30
CA SER A 290 33.35 -3.19 16.50
C SER A 290 33.21 -1.68 16.65
N GLN A 291 34.12 -1.05 17.40
CA GLN A 291 34.15 0.41 17.55
C GLN A 291 34.39 1.14 16.22
N ASN A 292 34.98 0.45 15.24
CA ASN A 292 35.23 0.99 13.91
C ASN A 292 34.14 0.63 12.89
N SER A 293 33.09 -0.09 13.31
CA SER A 293 32.00 -0.44 12.41
C SER A 293 31.22 0.82 12.00
N VAL A 294 30.85 0.88 10.72
CA VAL A 294 30.01 1.94 10.16
C VAL A 294 28.65 1.36 9.81
N PHE A 295 27.58 2.07 10.16
CA PHE A 295 26.24 1.71 9.73
C PHE A 295 25.94 2.36 8.38
N VAL A 296 25.62 1.53 7.39
CA VAL A 296 25.35 1.99 6.03
C VAL A 296 23.94 1.60 5.66
N SER A 297 23.19 2.55 5.10
CA SER A 297 21.84 2.36 4.59
C SER A 297 21.77 2.71 3.10
N PHE A 298 21.02 1.92 2.34
CA PHE A 298 20.75 2.17 0.92
C PHE A 298 19.23 2.23 0.69
N ASP A 299 18.79 3.06 -0.25
CA ASP A 299 17.39 3.23 -0.62
C ASP A 299 17.24 2.97 -2.13
N ALA A 300 16.43 1.99 -2.50
CA ALA A 300 16.16 1.69 -3.91
C ALA A 300 15.32 2.81 -4.54
N THR A 301 15.93 3.60 -5.43
CA THR A 301 15.25 4.74 -6.05
C THR A 301 14.08 4.28 -6.92
N ASN A 302 12.86 4.73 -6.57
CA ASN A 302 11.64 4.48 -7.33
C ASN A 302 11.39 2.98 -7.67
N LEU A 303 11.71 2.08 -6.73
CA LEU A 303 11.70 0.62 -6.91
C LEU A 303 10.55 0.11 -7.78
N TYR A 304 9.30 0.35 -7.37
CA TYR A 304 8.13 -0.21 -8.05
C TYR A 304 8.00 0.21 -9.51
N SER A 305 8.28 1.47 -9.85
CA SER A 305 8.16 1.97 -11.23
C SER A 305 9.33 1.58 -12.11
N ASN A 306 10.45 1.15 -11.53
CA ASN A 306 11.71 0.93 -12.25
C ASN A 306 11.99 -0.53 -12.60
N ILE A 307 11.18 -1.49 -12.15
CA ILE A 307 11.39 -2.92 -12.48
C ILE A 307 10.92 -3.19 -13.92
N PRO A 308 11.82 -3.54 -14.87
CA PRO A 308 11.41 -4.00 -16.19
C PRO A 308 10.56 -5.27 -16.08
N HIS A 309 9.51 -5.38 -16.89
CA HIS A 309 8.59 -6.53 -16.82
C HIS A 309 9.32 -7.85 -17.09
N GLU A 310 10.24 -7.88 -18.05
CA GLU A 310 11.03 -9.08 -18.38
C GLU A 310 11.92 -9.51 -17.20
N LEU A 311 12.64 -8.56 -16.57
CA LEU A 311 13.42 -8.85 -15.35
C LEU A 311 12.53 -9.38 -14.22
N GLY A 312 11.34 -8.80 -14.09
CA GLY A 312 10.32 -9.24 -13.17
C GLY A 312 9.91 -10.69 -13.35
N LEU A 313 9.56 -11.04 -14.58
CA LEU A 313 9.14 -12.39 -14.95
C LEU A 313 10.29 -13.39 -14.78
N GLU A 314 11.50 -13.03 -15.21
CA GLU A 314 12.73 -13.82 -15.02
C GLU A 314 12.97 -14.13 -13.54
N ALA A 315 12.86 -13.12 -12.66
CA ALA A 315 13.04 -13.30 -11.23
C ALA A 315 12.01 -14.26 -10.63
N ILE A 316 10.73 -14.10 -10.99
CA ILE A 316 9.66 -14.98 -10.47
C ILE A 316 9.82 -16.40 -11.01
N GLU A 317 10.18 -16.55 -12.28
CA GLU A 317 10.51 -17.84 -12.89
C GLU A 317 11.66 -18.54 -12.14
N TYR A 318 12.74 -17.81 -11.82
CA TYR A 318 13.83 -18.33 -11.00
C TYR A 318 13.33 -18.90 -9.66
N TRP A 319 12.50 -18.17 -8.93
CA TRP A 319 11.99 -18.63 -7.64
C TRP A 319 11.10 -19.88 -7.78
N LEU A 320 10.25 -19.92 -8.80
CA LEU A 320 9.36 -21.06 -9.09
C LEU A 320 10.17 -22.32 -9.43
N ASP A 321 11.30 -22.18 -10.14
CA ASP A 321 12.16 -23.29 -10.52
C ASP A 321 13.06 -23.78 -9.37
N GLN A 322 13.59 -22.86 -8.57
CA GLN A 322 14.47 -23.23 -7.45
C GLN A 322 13.70 -23.80 -6.24
N PHE A 323 12.47 -23.34 -6.02
CA PHE A 323 11.66 -23.73 -4.86
C PHE A 323 10.25 -24.18 -5.28
N PRO A 324 10.10 -25.23 -6.12
CA PRO A 324 8.81 -25.65 -6.64
C PRO A 324 7.82 -26.05 -5.52
N ASN A 325 8.34 -26.57 -4.41
CA ASN A 325 7.54 -26.95 -3.24
C ASN A 325 6.96 -25.77 -2.46
N SER A 326 7.44 -24.53 -2.68
CA SER A 326 6.85 -23.32 -2.11
C SER A 326 5.57 -22.90 -2.83
N LEU A 327 5.36 -23.34 -4.07
CA LEU A 327 4.10 -23.11 -4.78
C LEU A 327 3.03 -24.07 -4.26
N HIS A 328 1.83 -23.56 -4.07
CA HIS A 328 0.68 -24.40 -3.75
C HIS A 328 0.44 -25.44 -4.87
N TYR A 329 0.43 -26.73 -4.52
CA TYR A 329 0.45 -27.87 -5.46
C TYR A 329 -0.62 -27.86 -6.56
N ARG A 330 -1.77 -27.21 -6.34
CA ARG A 330 -2.83 -27.05 -7.37
C ARG A 330 -2.43 -26.12 -8.51
N TYR A 331 -1.50 -25.20 -8.32
CA TYR A 331 -1.18 -24.16 -9.29
C TYR A 331 0.06 -24.51 -10.11
N SER A 332 0.03 -24.17 -11.39
CA SER A 332 1.16 -24.37 -12.29
C SER A 332 2.05 -23.14 -12.35
N LYS A 333 3.34 -23.33 -12.65
CA LYS A 333 4.30 -22.25 -12.96
C LYS A 333 3.76 -21.30 -14.04
N ASN A 334 3.24 -21.85 -15.13
CA ASN A 334 2.73 -21.07 -16.26
C ASN A 334 1.50 -20.23 -15.88
N PHE A 335 0.60 -20.75 -15.03
CA PHE A 335 -0.52 -19.95 -14.52
C PHE A 335 -0.02 -18.70 -13.78
N VAL A 336 1.01 -18.84 -12.94
CA VAL A 336 1.59 -17.73 -12.18
C VAL A 336 2.25 -16.70 -13.09
N LEU A 337 3.08 -17.13 -14.03
CA LEU A 337 3.82 -16.24 -14.93
C LEU A 337 2.90 -15.48 -15.89
N GLU A 338 1.96 -16.16 -16.56
CA GLU A 338 1.03 -15.50 -17.49
C GLU A 338 0.06 -14.56 -16.75
N SER A 339 -0.40 -14.96 -15.55
CA SER A 339 -1.22 -14.07 -14.71
C SER A 339 -0.45 -12.84 -14.24
N LEU A 340 0.83 -12.98 -13.90
CA LEU A 340 1.67 -11.86 -13.50
C LEU A 340 1.90 -10.91 -14.67
N LYS A 341 2.20 -11.46 -15.85
CA LYS A 341 2.33 -10.68 -17.09
C LYS A 341 1.07 -9.89 -17.40
N LEU A 342 -0.11 -10.52 -17.26
CA LEU A 342 -1.40 -9.84 -17.41
C LEU A 342 -1.52 -8.64 -16.44
N ILE A 343 -1.16 -8.82 -15.16
CA ILE A 343 -1.21 -7.74 -14.16
C ILE A 343 -0.26 -6.59 -14.54
N LEU A 344 1.00 -6.91 -14.91
CA LEU A 344 2.02 -5.91 -15.23
C LEU A 344 1.66 -5.09 -16.48
N GLN A 345 1.04 -5.70 -17.48
CA GLN A 345 0.70 -5.07 -18.76
C GLN A 345 -0.62 -4.28 -18.73
N ASN A 346 -1.48 -4.51 -17.74
CA ASN A 346 -2.84 -3.93 -17.66
C ASN A 346 -3.01 -3.01 -16.45
N ASN A 347 -1.96 -2.24 -16.11
CA ASN A 347 -2.01 -1.20 -15.09
C ASN A 347 -2.63 0.08 -15.67
N PHE A 348 -3.97 0.12 -15.77
CA PHE A 348 -4.71 1.29 -16.23
C PHE A 348 -5.17 2.18 -15.08
N MET A 349 -5.15 3.49 -15.30
CA MET A 349 -5.59 4.48 -14.32
C MET A 349 -6.25 5.69 -14.98
N HIS A 350 -7.27 6.22 -14.32
CA HIS A 350 -7.95 7.43 -14.71
C HIS A 350 -7.39 8.64 -13.94
N PHE A 351 -7.08 9.71 -14.67
CA PHE A 351 -6.71 11.01 -14.10
C PHE A 351 -7.22 12.15 -14.97
N ASN A 352 -7.90 13.12 -14.36
CA ASN A 352 -8.33 14.35 -15.03
C ASN A 352 -9.07 14.13 -16.37
N GLY A 353 -10.00 13.17 -16.41
CA GLY A 353 -10.82 12.86 -17.59
C GLY A 353 -10.11 12.02 -18.66
N LYS A 354 -8.88 11.57 -18.39
CA LYS A 354 -8.04 10.80 -19.32
C LYS A 354 -7.66 9.46 -18.70
N ILE A 355 -7.37 8.49 -19.55
CA ILE A 355 -6.89 7.17 -19.15
C ILE A 355 -5.42 7.05 -19.52
N TYR A 356 -4.64 6.55 -18.56
CA TYR A 356 -3.22 6.28 -18.69
C TYR A 356 -2.95 4.81 -18.43
N ARG A 357 -1.95 4.26 -19.11
CA ARG A 357 -1.40 2.92 -18.83
C ARG A 357 0.04 3.05 -18.38
N GLN A 358 0.40 2.38 -17.29
CA GLN A 358 1.79 2.24 -16.88
C GLN A 358 2.43 1.08 -17.67
N LYS A 359 3.45 1.40 -18.47
CA LYS A 359 4.16 0.47 -19.37
C LYS A 359 5.40 -0.16 -18.74
N LEU A 360 5.96 0.47 -17.70
CA LEU A 360 7.17 0.03 -17.02
C LEU A 360 6.95 -0.03 -15.51
N GLY A 361 7.53 -1.04 -14.85
CA GLY A 361 7.33 -1.26 -13.43
C GLY A 361 5.98 -1.87 -13.11
N THR A 362 5.59 -1.74 -11.84
CA THR A 362 4.30 -2.18 -11.31
C THR A 362 3.60 -1.02 -10.61
N ALA A 363 2.28 -1.01 -10.65
CA ALA A 363 1.48 0.06 -10.07
C ALA A 363 1.52 0.03 -8.54
N MET A 364 1.80 1.20 -7.93
CA MET A 364 1.73 1.40 -6.48
C MET A 364 0.27 1.36 -6.03
N GLY A 365 -0.19 0.19 -5.56
CA GLY A 365 -1.58 -0.08 -5.17
C GLY A 365 -2.04 -1.48 -5.53
N THR A 366 -1.33 -2.14 -6.45
CA THR A 366 -1.54 -3.53 -6.81
C THR A 366 -1.15 -4.47 -5.66
N LYS A 367 -1.98 -5.46 -5.33
CA LYS A 367 -1.80 -6.31 -4.14
C LYS A 367 -0.52 -7.15 -4.16
N VAL A 368 -0.16 -7.71 -5.31
CA VAL A 368 1.06 -8.51 -5.48
C VAL A 368 2.33 -7.65 -5.53
N ALA A 369 2.22 -6.33 -5.73
CA ALA A 369 3.39 -5.49 -5.99
C ALA A 369 4.48 -5.57 -4.91
N PRO A 370 4.18 -5.54 -3.59
CA PRO A 370 5.22 -5.65 -2.56
C PRO A 370 5.93 -7.01 -2.56
N THR A 371 5.17 -8.11 -2.71
CA THR A 371 5.69 -9.48 -2.80
C THR A 371 6.56 -9.64 -4.04
N TYR A 372 6.07 -9.19 -5.20
CA TYR A 372 6.79 -9.17 -6.46
C TYR A 372 8.10 -8.39 -6.38
N ALA A 373 8.08 -7.14 -5.91
CA ALA A 373 9.29 -6.32 -5.78
C ALA A 373 10.31 -6.93 -4.80
N THR A 374 9.82 -7.54 -3.71
CA THR A 374 10.68 -8.23 -2.74
C THR A 374 11.41 -9.42 -3.36
N LEU A 375 10.72 -10.23 -4.16
CA LEU A 375 11.28 -11.37 -4.88
C LEU A 375 12.24 -10.94 -5.99
N VAL A 376 11.93 -9.88 -6.73
CA VAL A 376 12.83 -9.32 -7.75
C VAL A 376 14.13 -8.82 -7.12
N LEU A 377 14.07 -8.06 -6.03
CA LEU A 377 15.28 -7.64 -5.32
C LEU A 377 16.03 -8.83 -4.72
N GLY A 378 15.32 -9.85 -4.22
CA GLY A 378 15.96 -11.08 -3.74
C GLY A 378 16.74 -11.80 -4.84
N TYR A 379 16.21 -11.81 -6.05
CA TYR A 379 16.88 -12.37 -7.23
C TYR A 379 18.12 -11.54 -7.62
N LEU A 380 18.00 -10.21 -7.64
CA LEU A 380 19.14 -9.32 -7.92
C LEU A 380 20.23 -9.41 -6.85
N GLU A 381 19.87 -9.62 -5.59
CA GLU A 381 20.81 -9.86 -4.50
C GLU A 381 21.64 -11.13 -4.73
N ILE A 382 21.05 -12.20 -5.27
CA ILE A 382 21.78 -13.43 -5.61
C ILE A 382 22.85 -13.12 -6.67
N LYS A 383 22.47 -12.43 -7.76
CA LYS A 383 23.40 -11.99 -8.80
C LYS A 383 24.50 -11.07 -8.24
N LEU A 384 24.13 -10.15 -7.35
CA LEU A 384 25.08 -9.27 -6.67
C LEU A 384 26.10 -10.08 -5.86
N TYR A 385 25.67 -11.10 -5.11
CA TYR A 385 26.58 -11.92 -4.31
C TYR A 385 27.58 -12.69 -5.17
N GLU A 386 27.18 -13.18 -6.35
CA GLU A 386 28.09 -13.79 -7.31
C GLU A 386 29.14 -12.79 -7.80
N LYS A 387 28.70 -11.63 -8.29
CA LYS A 387 29.58 -10.54 -8.75
C LYS A 387 30.57 -10.07 -7.69
N VAL A 388 30.10 -9.95 -6.44
CA VAL A 388 30.91 -9.57 -5.28
C VAL A 388 31.95 -10.65 -4.96
N GLY A 389 31.59 -11.94 -5.06
CA GLY A 389 32.52 -13.04 -4.88
C GLY A 389 33.64 -13.04 -5.91
N GLU A 390 33.31 -12.80 -7.18
CA GLU A 390 34.28 -12.71 -8.27
C GLU A 390 35.25 -11.53 -8.10
N LYS A 391 34.74 -10.35 -7.71
CA LYS A 391 35.54 -9.12 -7.64
C LYS A 391 36.32 -8.97 -6.34
N PHE A 392 35.77 -9.40 -5.21
CA PHE A 392 36.33 -9.14 -3.86
C PHE A 392 36.67 -10.40 -3.07
N GLY A 393 36.38 -11.59 -3.60
CA GLY A 393 36.65 -12.87 -2.97
C GLY A 393 35.50 -13.43 -2.13
N GLU A 394 35.53 -14.75 -1.92
CA GLU A 394 34.43 -15.50 -1.29
C GLU A 394 34.24 -15.14 0.21
N GLU A 395 35.30 -14.78 0.92
CA GLU A 395 35.21 -14.33 2.31
C GLU A 395 34.40 -13.04 2.42
N PHE A 396 34.69 -12.06 1.56
CA PHE A 396 33.98 -10.79 1.54
C PHE A 396 32.50 -10.97 1.18
N LYS A 397 32.21 -11.77 0.15
CA LYS A 397 30.84 -12.15 -0.21
C LYS A 397 30.07 -12.76 0.97
N ASN A 398 30.66 -13.71 1.69
CA ASN A 398 30.01 -14.35 2.83
C ASN A 398 29.71 -13.34 3.96
N ASN A 399 30.61 -12.38 4.19
CA ASN A 399 30.37 -11.30 5.13
C ASN A 399 29.21 -10.39 4.69
N ILE A 400 29.15 -10.02 3.41
CA ILE A 400 28.02 -9.25 2.86
C ILE A 400 26.71 -10.02 3.03
N ILE A 401 26.64 -11.29 2.64
CA ILE A 401 25.42 -12.11 2.78
C ILE A 401 24.93 -12.15 4.23
N LYS A 402 25.86 -12.27 5.19
CA LYS A 402 25.53 -12.35 6.62
C LYS A 402 25.05 -11.00 7.16
N SER A 403 25.66 -9.89 6.76
CA SER A 403 25.40 -8.57 7.33
C SER A 403 24.32 -7.77 6.61
N TRP A 404 24.07 -8.06 5.34
CA TRP A 404 23.05 -7.38 4.52
C TRP A 404 21.63 -7.72 4.97
N LYS A 405 20.82 -6.70 5.18
CA LYS A 405 19.42 -6.81 5.63
C LYS A 405 18.58 -5.86 4.79
N ARG A 406 17.39 -6.30 4.39
CA ARG A 406 16.51 -5.50 3.54
C ARG A 406 15.06 -5.62 3.97
N TYR A 407 14.44 -4.46 4.17
CA TYR A 407 13.00 -4.30 4.36
C TYR A 407 12.44 -3.52 3.17
N LEU A 408 11.72 -4.20 2.27
CA LEU A 408 11.25 -3.61 1.01
C LEU A 408 12.39 -2.97 0.20
N ASP A 409 12.37 -1.64 0.06
CA ASP A 409 13.34 -0.76 -0.62
C ASP A 409 14.52 -0.32 0.27
N ASP A 410 14.35 -0.37 1.60
CA ASP A 410 15.38 0.02 2.56
C ASP A 410 16.34 -1.14 2.83
N CYS A 411 17.62 -0.93 2.53
CA CYS A 411 18.69 -1.86 2.84
C CYS A 411 19.58 -1.32 3.97
N PHE A 412 20.11 -2.22 4.77
CA PHE A 412 20.98 -1.93 5.90
C PHE A 412 22.12 -2.94 5.97
N ILE A 413 23.33 -2.46 6.29
CA ILE A 413 24.48 -3.30 6.57
C ILE A 413 25.34 -2.68 7.68
N VAL A 414 25.80 -3.53 8.59
CA VAL A 414 26.92 -3.20 9.48
C VAL A 414 28.21 -3.44 8.72
N TRP A 415 28.91 -2.36 8.41
CA TRP A 415 30.15 -2.38 7.64
C TRP A 415 31.35 -2.42 8.58
N GLU A 416 32.21 -3.43 8.43
CA GLU A 416 33.40 -3.62 9.29
C GLU A 416 34.73 -3.40 8.53
N ASP A 417 34.65 -3.07 7.25
CA ASP A 417 35.80 -2.81 6.37
C ASP A 417 36.00 -1.30 6.17
N SER A 418 36.95 -0.89 5.31
CA SER A 418 37.21 0.52 5.04
C SER A 418 36.02 1.22 4.36
N ILE A 419 35.90 2.53 4.59
CA ILE A 419 34.89 3.38 3.93
C ILE A 419 35.09 3.38 2.41
N ASP A 420 36.33 3.40 1.93
CA ASP A 420 36.63 3.35 0.49
C ASP A 420 36.08 2.07 -0.16
N LYS A 421 36.19 0.93 0.53
CA LYS A 421 35.63 -0.33 0.04
C LYS A 421 34.10 -0.31 0.03
N SER A 422 33.46 0.45 0.92
CA SER A 422 32.00 0.64 0.90
C SER A 422 31.55 1.41 -0.35
N MET A 423 32.37 2.37 -0.83
CA MET A 423 32.10 3.09 -2.07
C MET A 423 32.26 2.19 -3.28
N LEU A 424 33.30 1.35 -3.33
CA LEU A 424 33.47 0.35 -4.38
C LEU A 424 32.32 -0.67 -4.41
N PHE A 425 31.82 -1.08 -3.25
CA PHE A 425 30.65 -1.95 -3.18
C PHE A 425 29.37 -1.24 -3.65
N HIS A 426 29.20 0.04 -3.31
CA HIS A 426 28.07 0.84 -3.79
C HIS A 426 28.05 0.98 -5.32
N GLU A 427 29.22 1.04 -5.98
CA GLU A 427 29.30 1.01 -7.45
C GLU A 427 28.75 -0.29 -8.04
N GLU A 428 28.85 -1.42 -7.32
CA GLU A 428 28.30 -2.71 -7.78
C GLU A 428 26.78 -2.82 -7.62
N LEU A 429 26.17 -1.96 -6.80
CA LEU A 429 24.71 -1.91 -6.62
C LEU A 429 23.98 -1.18 -7.76
N ASN A 430 24.70 -0.38 -8.54
CA ASN A 430 24.18 0.36 -9.70
C ASN A 430 24.49 -0.40 -11.00
#